data_AF-A0A498DSI3-F1
#
_entry.id   AF-A0A498DSI3-F1
#
_cell.length_a   1.000
_cell.length_b   1.000
_cell.length_c   1.000
_cell.angle_alpha   90.00
_cell.angle_beta   90.00
_cell.angle_gamma   90.00
#
_symmetry.space_group_name_H-M   'P 1'
#
loop_
_entity.id
_entity.type
_entity.pdbx_description
1 polymer ?
#
loop_
_entity_poly.entity_id
_entity_poly.type
_entity_poly.pdbx_seq_one_letter_code
_entity_poly.pdbx_strand_id
1 'polypeptide(L)'
;MTACADTGVAYLAALDGTPDAGRLRLAASLGALLGARDFDSLLHAGGAALDAVPAGAGGPGASHAREAALALELADAAVESRRRSKGAWRLRARALEALGRPAEAAEAYGRYLDLSEGGPAAYEVALHLATLKEKRDCLARAAALCPDTASASSGDGPDGCPHARAFTAAVRDELPDADTRRAFTAHVAARMRERGAGDGDVRRLAALYATYCRLLEQPRVTDPLLGDCAPLGIGELRGLVAGRRVCLVADSAASAEGPAERGAEIDGYDLVVRCDGYRAGTPGGGTRTDLHAVTPDPAAPRERLRHARWHDPVEARIVFAESGDDWQRAVRELVPGAQRFAGDVALRRPLADPALLGEDGWCARPSTAFTVLRLLDFLDVSRAVDLFGYELPGQLREEEREWVAAHAKGSGEIRMSLR
;
A
#
# COMPACT_ATOMS: atom_id res chain seq x y z
N MET A 1 36.13 -0.66 10.26
CA MET A 1 36.78 0.15 9.20
C MET A 1 37.94 -0.59 8.53
N THR A 2 38.96 -1.06 9.25
CA THR A 2 40.09 -1.80 8.63
C THR A 2 39.64 -3.08 7.92
N ALA A 3 38.82 -3.92 8.57
CA ALA A 3 38.27 -5.12 7.96
C ALA A 3 37.41 -4.83 6.70
N CYS A 4 36.62 -3.75 6.72
CA CYS A 4 35.81 -3.33 5.57
C CYS A 4 36.67 -2.84 4.39
N ALA A 5 37.81 -2.22 4.69
CA ALA A 5 38.77 -1.82 3.67
C ALA A 5 39.39 -3.05 3.01
N ASP A 6 39.72 -4.08 3.78
CA ASP A 6 40.26 -5.34 3.26
C ASP A 6 39.22 -6.07 2.38
N THR A 7 37.94 -6.14 2.79
CA THR A 7 36.85 -6.66 1.94
C THR A 7 36.71 -5.84 0.65
N GLY A 8 36.77 -4.51 0.73
CA GLY A 8 36.68 -3.64 -0.45
C GLY A 8 37.83 -3.85 -1.43
N VAL A 9 39.07 -4.00 -0.94
CA VAL A 9 40.24 -4.31 -1.76
C VAL A 9 40.11 -5.70 -2.40
N ALA A 10 39.68 -6.71 -1.63
CA ALA A 10 39.43 -8.05 -2.15
C ALA A 10 38.32 -8.06 -3.21
N TYR A 11 37.29 -7.21 -3.03
CA TYR A 11 36.23 -7.04 -4.01
C TYR A 11 36.79 -6.52 -5.35
N LEU A 12 37.55 -5.42 -5.28
CA LEU A 12 38.19 -4.76 -6.42
C LEU A 12 39.22 -5.67 -7.11
N ALA A 13 39.99 -6.45 -6.36
CA ALA A 13 41.01 -7.34 -6.90
C ALA A 13 40.45 -8.52 -7.70
N ALA A 14 39.21 -8.92 -7.45
CA ALA A 14 38.53 -9.99 -8.18
C ALA A 14 37.45 -9.48 -9.15
N LEU A 15 37.46 -8.20 -9.49
CA LEU A 15 36.69 -7.65 -10.60
C LEU A 15 37.37 -8.05 -11.92
N ASP A 16 36.91 -9.15 -12.50
CA ASP A 16 37.38 -9.65 -13.80
C ASP A 16 36.43 -9.23 -14.94
N GLY A 17 36.98 -9.02 -16.14
CA GLY A 17 36.24 -8.63 -17.35
C GLY A 17 35.85 -7.14 -17.40
N THR A 18 35.05 -6.76 -18.38
CA THR A 18 34.48 -5.40 -18.48
C THR A 18 33.29 -5.27 -17.52
N PRO A 19 33.39 -4.51 -16.41
CA PRO A 19 32.29 -4.33 -15.49
C PRO A 19 31.15 -3.53 -16.14
N ASP A 20 29.90 -3.87 -15.80
CA ASP A 20 28.75 -3.05 -16.13
C ASP A 20 28.76 -1.72 -15.36
N ALA A 21 27.83 -0.82 -15.71
CA ALA A 21 27.72 0.50 -15.09
C ALA A 21 27.45 0.44 -13.58
N GLY A 22 26.80 -0.61 -13.07
CA GLY A 22 26.54 -0.81 -11.64
C GLY A 22 27.83 -1.14 -10.89
N ARG A 23 28.59 -2.12 -11.40
CA ARG A 23 29.89 -2.53 -10.84
C ARG A 23 30.94 -1.43 -10.92
N LEU A 24 30.92 -0.60 -11.97
CA LEU A 24 31.78 0.59 -12.07
C LEU A 24 31.47 1.62 -10.98
N ARG A 25 30.18 1.91 -10.72
CA ARG A 25 29.79 2.81 -9.64
C ARG A 25 30.20 2.26 -8.28
N LEU A 26 29.98 0.97 -8.04
CA LEU A 26 30.45 0.29 -6.82
C LEU A 26 31.96 0.41 -6.65
N ALA A 27 32.75 0.16 -7.70
CA ALA A 27 34.20 0.28 -7.64
C ALA A 27 34.64 1.71 -7.27
N ALA A 28 33.99 2.74 -7.84
CA ALA A 28 34.25 4.13 -7.49
C ALA A 28 33.89 4.44 -6.02
N SER A 29 32.73 3.98 -5.53
CA SER A 29 32.31 4.17 -4.14
C SER A 29 33.23 3.45 -3.15
N LEU A 30 33.74 2.26 -3.50
CA LEU A 30 34.76 1.55 -2.70
C LEU A 30 36.09 2.31 -2.68
N GLY A 31 36.51 2.86 -3.82
CA GLY A 31 37.70 3.74 -3.87
C GLY A 31 37.57 4.95 -2.94
N ALA A 32 36.40 5.60 -2.94
CA ALA A 32 36.09 6.70 -2.04
C ALA A 32 36.13 6.28 -0.55
N LEU A 33 35.53 5.12 -0.21
CA LEU A 33 35.59 4.54 1.13
C LEU A 33 37.03 4.26 1.58
N LEU A 34 37.87 3.70 0.70
CA LEU A 34 39.26 3.39 1.02
C LEU A 34 40.12 4.64 1.27
N GLY A 35 39.82 5.74 0.57
CA GLY A 35 40.49 7.02 0.70
C GLY A 35 40.03 7.84 1.92
N ALA A 36 38.72 8.03 2.08
CA ALA A 36 38.16 8.88 3.13
C ALA A 36 38.00 8.16 4.48
N ARG A 37 37.64 6.88 4.46
CA ARG A 37 37.41 6.03 5.64
C ARG A 37 36.46 6.64 6.67
N ASP A 38 35.41 7.31 6.21
CA ASP A 38 34.38 7.88 7.05
C ASP A 38 33.07 7.07 6.99
N PHE A 39 32.09 7.48 7.80
CA PHE A 39 30.82 6.78 7.90
C PHE A 39 29.93 6.94 6.67
N ASP A 40 29.97 8.09 6.01
CA ASP A 40 29.09 8.40 4.89
C ASP A 40 29.54 7.66 3.63
N SER A 41 30.86 7.60 3.39
CA SER A 41 31.46 6.75 2.36
C SER A 41 31.19 5.26 2.59
N LEU A 42 31.12 4.81 3.86
CA LEU A 42 30.77 3.42 4.20
C LEU A 42 29.31 3.11 3.81
N LEU A 43 28.37 3.99 4.19
CA LEU A 43 26.96 3.84 3.79
C LEU A 43 26.78 3.94 2.28
N HIS A 44 27.51 4.84 1.63
CA HIS A 44 27.42 5.03 0.19
C HIS A 44 27.96 3.83 -0.59
N ALA A 45 29.09 3.25 -0.15
CA ALA A 45 29.63 2.02 -0.73
C ALA A 45 28.68 0.82 -0.55
N GLY A 46 28.07 0.69 0.63
CA GLY A 46 27.07 -0.36 0.87
C GLY A 46 25.80 -0.18 0.01
N GLY A 47 25.34 1.07 -0.18
CA GLY A 47 24.24 1.39 -1.09
C GLY A 47 24.58 1.06 -2.55
N ALA A 48 25.77 1.45 -3.01
CA ALA A 48 26.25 1.12 -4.35
C ALA A 48 26.40 -0.39 -4.57
N ALA A 49 26.73 -1.15 -3.51
CA ALA A 49 26.79 -2.61 -3.57
C ALA A 49 25.39 -3.22 -3.77
N LEU A 50 24.37 -2.68 -3.10
CA LEU A 50 22.98 -3.09 -3.34
C LEU A 50 22.47 -2.69 -4.73
N ASP A 51 22.80 -1.50 -5.21
CA ASP A 51 22.34 -1.01 -6.52
C ASP A 51 23.00 -1.78 -7.68
N ALA A 52 24.12 -2.45 -7.44
CA ALA A 52 24.75 -3.39 -8.36
C ALA A 52 24.03 -4.76 -8.40
N VAL A 53 23.12 -5.05 -7.47
CA VAL A 53 22.27 -6.24 -7.49
C VAL A 53 21.02 -5.94 -8.34
N PRO A 54 20.80 -6.62 -9.47
CA PRO A 54 19.63 -6.40 -10.29
C PRO A 54 18.34 -6.78 -9.55
N ALA A 55 17.28 -5.99 -9.77
CA ALA A 55 15.97 -6.24 -9.19
C ALA A 55 15.45 -7.63 -9.60
N GLY A 56 15.02 -8.42 -8.61
CA GLY A 56 14.49 -9.78 -8.83
C GLY A 56 15.53 -10.89 -8.89
N ALA A 57 16.81 -10.63 -8.61
CA ALA A 57 17.88 -11.64 -8.59
C ALA A 57 17.92 -12.52 -7.31
N GLY A 58 16.83 -12.56 -6.53
CA GLY A 58 16.72 -13.38 -5.32
C GLY A 58 16.58 -14.87 -5.65
N GLY A 59 17.71 -15.54 -5.88
CA GLY A 59 17.77 -16.99 -6.05
C GLY A 59 19.21 -17.51 -5.95
N PRO A 60 19.42 -18.75 -5.47
CA PRO A 60 20.76 -19.31 -5.33
C PRO A 60 21.43 -19.50 -6.70
N GLY A 61 22.69 -19.07 -6.81
CA GLY A 61 23.51 -19.16 -8.03
C GLY A 61 23.59 -17.87 -8.88
N ALA A 62 22.99 -16.77 -8.43
CA ALA A 62 23.08 -15.49 -9.14
C ALA A 62 24.49 -14.89 -9.03
N SER A 63 25.00 -14.38 -10.16
CA SER A 63 26.27 -13.63 -10.32
C SER A 63 26.44 -12.42 -9.35
N HIS A 64 25.40 -12.09 -8.58
CA HIS A 64 25.29 -10.89 -7.75
C HIS A 64 25.21 -11.16 -6.23
N ALA A 65 25.36 -12.43 -5.82
CA ALA A 65 25.39 -12.81 -4.40
C ALA A 65 26.59 -12.19 -3.66
N ARG A 66 27.69 -11.92 -4.38
CA ARG A 66 28.90 -11.30 -3.86
C ARG A 66 28.66 -9.83 -3.49
N GLU A 67 27.93 -9.10 -4.31
CA GLU A 67 27.58 -7.70 -4.09
C GLU A 67 26.58 -7.55 -2.94
N ALA A 68 25.59 -8.45 -2.84
CA ALA A 68 24.68 -8.51 -1.69
C ALA A 68 25.41 -8.86 -0.38
N ALA A 69 26.37 -9.80 -0.41
CA ALA A 69 27.20 -10.14 0.74
C ALA A 69 28.09 -8.98 1.16
N LEU A 70 28.73 -8.30 0.20
CA LEU A 70 29.52 -7.09 0.45
C LEU A 70 28.65 -6.00 1.09
N ALA A 71 27.44 -5.76 0.56
CA ALA A 71 26.52 -4.79 1.13
C ALA A 71 26.19 -5.10 2.59
N LEU A 72 25.98 -6.38 2.93
CA LEU A 72 25.72 -6.80 4.31
C LEU A 72 26.93 -6.55 5.22
N GLU A 73 28.14 -6.93 4.80
CA GLU A 73 29.35 -6.67 5.59
C GLU A 73 29.57 -5.18 5.87
N LEU A 74 29.36 -4.32 4.87
CA LEU A 74 29.46 -2.87 5.03
C LEU A 74 28.34 -2.32 5.93
N ALA A 75 27.13 -2.88 5.84
CA ALA A 75 26.03 -2.51 6.71
C ALA A 75 26.26 -2.90 8.17
N ASP A 76 26.75 -4.12 8.43
CA ASP A 76 27.07 -4.60 9.78
C ASP A 76 28.17 -3.74 10.41
N ALA A 77 29.20 -3.39 9.65
CA ALA A 77 30.23 -2.44 10.10
C ALA A 77 29.67 -1.03 10.38
N ALA A 78 28.69 -0.58 9.59
CA ALA A 78 28.02 0.70 9.82
C ALA A 78 27.17 0.68 11.09
N VAL A 79 26.45 -0.43 11.36
CA VAL A 79 25.68 -0.63 12.58
C VAL A 79 26.61 -0.71 13.80
N GLU A 80 27.74 -1.39 13.70
CA GLU A 80 28.74 -1.48 14.76
C GLU A 80 29.35 -0.11 15.09
N SER A 81 29.70 0.66 14.05
CA SER A 81 30.23 2.02 14.18
C SER A 81 29.21 3.01 14.78
N ARG A 82 27.95 2.97 14.33
CA ARG A 82 26.88 3.87 14.80
C ARG A 82 25.55 3.13 14.97
N ARG A 83 25.36 2.50 16.13
CA ARG A 83 24.16 1.71 16.47
C ARG A 83 22.82 2.45 16.35
N ARG A 84 22.82 3.79 16.45
CA ARG A 84 21.60 4.63 16.31
C ARG A 84 21.38 5.16 14.89
N SER A 85 22.17 4.72 13.90
CA SER A 85 21.99 5.15 12.52
C SER A 85 20.84 4.43 11.82
N LYS A 86 19.77 5.16 11.51
CA LYS A 86 18.65 4.65 10.71
C LYS A 86 19.13 4.13 9.36
N GLY A 87 19.99 4.88 8.68
CA GLY A 87 20.53 4.50 7.36
C GLY A 87 21.26 3.16 7.38
N ALA A 88 22.04 2.87 8.44
CA ALA A 88 22.75 1.61 8.60
C ALA A 88 21.79 0.42 8.79
N TRP A 89 20.76 0.57 9.63
CA TRP A 89 19.75 -0.48 9.82
C TRP A 89 18.91 -0.75 8.57
N ARG A 90 18.53 0.30 7.82
CA ARG A 90 17.82 0.14 6.54
C ARG A 90 18.69 -0.54 5.49
N LEU A 91 19.97 -0.17 5.42
CA LEU A 91 20.94 -0.81 4.51
C LEU A 91 21.09 -2.30 4.83
N ARG A 92 21.24 -2.63 6.12
CA ARG A 92 21.35 -4.01 6.61
C ARG A 92 20.12 -4.84 6.23
N ALA A 93 18.92 -4.29 6.45
CA ALA A 93 17.68 -4.97 6.11
C ALA A 93 17.58 -5.31 4.61
N ARG A 94 17.87 -4.35 3.73
CA ARG A 94 17.86 -4.55 2.27
C ARG A 94 18.91 -5.57 1.81
N ALA A 95 20.10 -5.58 2.42
CA ALA A 95 21.13 -6.58 2.11
C ALA A 95 20.71 -8.00 2.52
N LEU A 96 20.07 -8.14 3.68
CA LEU A 96 19.52 -9.43 4.11
C LEU A 96 18.41 -9.93 3.20
N GLU A 97 17.54 -9.05 2.70
CA GLU A 97 16.53 -9.43 1.70
C GLU A 97 17.14 -9.87 0.37
N ALA A 98 18.16 -9.15 -0.11
CA ALA A 98 18.88 -9.53 -1.33
C ALA A 98 19.56 -10.90 -1.20
N LEU A 99 19.97 -11.28 0.02
CA LEU A 99 20.52 -12.59 0.35
C LEU A 99 19.45 -13.65 0.65
N GLY A 100 18.16 -13.31 0.60
CA GLY A 100 17.07 -14.24 0.91
C GLY A 100 16.97 -14.63 2.39
N ARG A 101 17.33 -13.72 3.31
CA ARG A 101 17.27 -13.89 4.78
C ARG A 101 16.13 -13.05 5.39
N PRO A 102 14.86 -13.41 5.16
CA PRO A 102 13.71 -12.55 5.48
C PRO A 102 13.49 -12.33 6.98
N ALA A 103 13.79 -13.28 7.85
CA ALA A 103 13.61 -13.09 9.30
C ALA A 103 14.55 -12.02 9.85
N GLU A 104 15.84 -12.11 9.52
CA GLU A 104 16.82 -11.12 9.96
C GLU A 104 16.59 -9.75 9.31
N ALA A 105 16.10 -9.73 8.07
CA ALA A 105 15.67 -8.49 7.42
C ALA A 105 14.52 -7.83 8.19
N ALA A 106 13.51 -8.60 8.59
CA ALA A 106 12.39 -8.11 9.38
C ALA A 106 12.84 -7.53 10.74
N GLU A 107 13.80 -8.17 11.40
CA GLU A 107 14.41 -7.64 12.63
C GLU A 107 15.14 -6.31 12.38
N ALA A 108 15.94 -6.23 11.31
CA ALA A 108 16.66 -5.01 10.94
C ALA A 108 15.70 -3.85 10.58
N TYR A 109 14.61 -4.13 9.88
CA TYR A 109 13.55 -3.14 9.64
C TYR A 109 12.86 -2.70 10.94
N GLY A 110 12.60 -3.62 11.87
CA GLY A 110 12.10 -3.29 13.19
C GLY A 110 13.01 -2.28 13.91
N ARG A 111 14.33 -2.54 13.92
CA ARG A 111 15.31 -1.61 14.51
C ARG A 111 15.36 -0.25 13.81
N TYR A 112 15.20 -0.22 12.49
CA TYR A 112 15.09 1.03 11.74
C TYR A 112 13.86 1.84 12.18
N LEU A 113 12.70 1.18 12.35
CA LEU A 113 11.46 1.83 12.78
C LEU A 113 11.55 2.34 14.21
N ASP A 114 12.14 1.57 15.13
CA ASP A 114 12.38 1.99 16.53
C ASP A 114 13.20 3.29 16.63
N LEU A 115 14.05 3.56 15.64
CA LEU A 115 14.91 4.74 15.55
C LEU A 115 14.30 5.86 14.70
N SER A 116 13.15 5.63 14.07
CA SER A 116 12.48 6.57 13.17
C SER A 116 11.38 7.35 13.89
N GLU A 117 11.28 8.65 13.62
CA GLU A 117 10.25 9.53 14.22
C GLU A 117 8.94 9.52 13.38
N GLY A 118 8.77 8.49 12.54
CA GLY A 118 7.73 8.44 11.51
C GLY A 118 8.14 9.11 10.20
N GLY A 119 7.15 9.43 9.36
CA GLY A 119 7.31 10.00 8.03
C GLY A 119 7.23 8.98 6.89
N PRO A 120 7.20 9.44 5.63
CA PRO A 120 6.91 8.58 4.48
C PRO A 120 7.79 7.34 4.40
N ALA A 121 9.12 7.50 4.47
CA ALA A 121 10.06 6.39 4.42
C ALA A 121 9.90 5.36 5.55
N ALA A 122 9.53 5.82 6.76
CA ALA A 122 9.25 4.92 7.88
C ALA A 122 7.93 4.16 7.68
N TYR A 123 6.94 4.82 7.09
CA TYR A 123 5.67 4.19 6.74
C TYR A 123 5.83 3.11 5.66
N GLU A 124 6.61 3.35 4.60
CA GLU A 124 6.87 2.32 3.57
C GLU A 124 7.54 1.07 4.18
N VAL A 125 8.53 1.31 5.05
CA VAL A 125 9.23 0.21 5.74
C VAL A 125 8.30 -0.53 6.70
N ALA A 126 7.36 0.16 7.35
CA ALA A 126 6.36 -0.48 8.21
C ALA A 126 5.40 -1.38 7.41
N LEU A 127 4.93 -0.93 6.24
CA LEU A 127 4.11 -1.74 5.34
C LEU A 127 4.87 -2.97 4.83
N HIS A 128 6.12 -2.77 4.40
CA HIS A 128 6.98 -3.84 3.93
C HIS A 128 7.27 -4.87 5.02
N LEU A 129 7.58 -4.43 6.24
CA LEU A 129 7.74 -5.30 7.41
C LEU A 129 6.46 -6.09 7.71
N ALA A 130 5.29 -5.46 7.59
CA ALA A 130 4.01 -6.14 7.76
C ALA A 130 3.82 -7.25 6.71
N THR A 131 4.18 -7.01 5.44
CA THR A 131 4.18 -8.04 4.40
C THR A 131 5.12 -9.20 4.73
N LEU A 132 6.35 -8.93 5.17
CA LEU A 132 7.30 -9.97 5.55
C LEU A 132 6.77 -10.85 6.70
N LYS A 133 6.15 -10.23 7.71
CA LYS A 133 5.51 -10.93 8.83
C LYS A 133 4.32 -11.77 8.36
N GLU A 134 3.42 -11.19 7.57
CA GLU A 134 2.25 -11.88 7.03
C GLU A 134 2.63 -13.08 6.16
N LYS A 135 3.67 -12.92 5.32
CA LYS A 135 4.23 -14.00 4.50
C LYS A 135 4.70 -15.16 5.37
N ARG A 136 5.48 -14.86 6.41
CA ARG A 136 5.99 -15.86 7.36
C ARG A 136 4.87 -16.55 8.13
N ASP A 137 3.90 -15.79 8.62
CA ASP A 137 2.76 -16.34 9.37
C ASP A 137 1.88 -17.22 8.47
N CYS A 138 1.71 -16.84 7.21
CA CYS A 138 1.02 -17.64 6.20
C CYS A 138 1.72 -18.99 5.96
N LEU A 139 3.05 -18.97 5.81
CA LEU A 139 3.86 -20.18 5.64
C LEU A 139 3.83 -21.07 6.90
N ALA A 140 3.93 -20.49 8.09
CA ALA A 140 3.85 -21.22 9.35
C ALA A 140 2.49 -21.90 9.53
N ARG A 141 1.39 -21.19 9.21
CA ARG A 141 0.04 -21.75 9.23
C ARG A 141 -0.12 -22.90 8.23
N ALA A 142 0.48 -22.79 7.04
CA ALA A 142 0.45 -23.86 6.05
C ALA A 142 1.28 -25.09 6.50
N ALA A 143 2.46 -24.86 7.07
CA ALA A 143 3.30 -25.92 7.62
C ALA A 143 2.60 -26.65 8.78
N ALA A 144 1.84 -25.94 9.64
CA ALA A 144 1.06 -26.54 10.72
C ALA A 144 -0.11 -27.43 10.23
N LEU A 145 -0.52 -27.33 8.96
CA LEU A 145 -1.49 -28.25 8.34
C LEU A 145 -0.82 -29.50 7.75
N CYS A 146 0.52 -29.56 7.76
CA CYS A 146 1.23 -30.77 7.43
C CYS A 146 1.16 -31.71 8.66
N PRO A 147 0.64 -32.94 8.50
CA PRO A 147 0.58 -33.90 9.60
C PRO A 147 1.99 -34.19 10.11
N ASP A 148 2.12 -34.20 11.44
CA ASP A 148 3.38 -34.43 12.14
C ASP A 148 4.10 -35.67 11.63
N THR A 149 5.31 -35.49 11.10
CA THR A 149 6.24 -36.60 10.89
C THR A 149 6.81 -37.15 12.20
N ALA A 150 6.50 -36.53 13.33
CA ALA A 150 7.04 -36.88 14.65
C ALA A 150 6.29 -38.03 15.35
N SER A 151 5.14 -38.49 14.86
CA SER A 151 4.42 -39.65 15.41
C SER A 151 4.64 -40.97 14.64
N ALA A 152 5.66 -41.02 13.78
CA ALA A 152 6.13 -42.26 13.15
C ALA A 152 6.99 -43.09 14.13
N SER A 153 6.42 -43.47 15.27
CA SER A 153 6.96 -44.49 16.18
C SER A 153 6.02 -45.69 16.28
N SER A 154 5.47 -46.09 15.14
CA SER A 154 4.89 -47.43 14.95
C SER A 154 4.90 -47.68 13.44
N GLY A 155 5.92 -48.39 12.98
CA GLY A 155 6.06 -48.76 11.58
C GLY A 155 4.93 -49.67 11.16
N ASP A 156 3.89 -49.11 10.52
CA ASP A 156 3.11 -49.74 9.45
C ASP A 156 2.09 -48.80 8.75
N GLY A 157 2.34 -47.48 8.74
CA GLY A 157 1.52 -46.50 8.02
C GLY A 157 2.29 -45.88 6.86
N PRO A 158 1.67 -45.53 5.71
CA PRO A 158 2.38 -44.95 4.58
C PRO A 158 3.02 -43.64 5.03
N ASP A 159 4.36 -43.64 5.06
CA ASP A 159 5.21 -42.51 5.40
C ASP A 159 4.66 -41.21 4.83
N GLY A 160 4.58 -40.17 5.68
CA GLY A 160 3.96 -38.89 5.33
C GLY A 160 4.41 -38.36 3.95
N CYS A 161 3.50 -37.68 3.24
CA CYS A 161 3.74 -37.19 1.88
C CYS A 161 5.11 -36.49 1.76
N PRO A 162 6.06 -36.95 0.93
CA PRO A 162 7.42 -36.40 0.84
C PRO A 162 7.43 -34.90 0.47
N HIS A 163 6.42 -34.44 -0.27
CA HIS A 163 6.24 -33.03 -0.58
C HIS A 163 5.87 -32.18 0.66
N ALA A 164 5.13 -32.75 1.62
CA ALA A 164 4.83 -32.08 2.89
C ALA A 164 6.09 -31.89 3.74
N ARG A 165 6.98 -32.91 3.76
CA ARG A 165 8.29 -32.82 4.41
C ARG A 165 9.18 -31.77 3.76
N ALA A 166 9.27 -31.79 2.44
CA ALA A 166 10.06 -30.82 1.69
C ALA A 166 9.57 -29.38 1.92
N PHE A 167 8.25 -29.16 1.92
CA PHE A 167 7.67 -27.85 2.23
C PHE A 167 7.95 -27.43 3.67
N THR A 168 7.74 -28.31 4.65
CA THR A 168 7.98 -28.00 6.07
C THR A 168 9.46 -27.71 6.33
N ALA A 169 10.36 -28.47 5.71
CA ALA A 169 11.80 -28.19 5.76
C ALA A 169 12.12 -26.85 5.09
N ALA A 170 11.53 -26.53 3.94
CA ALA A 170 11.74 -25.24 3.28
C ALA A 170 11.31 -24.05 4.16
N VAL A 171 10.19 -24.18 4.89
CA VAL A 171 9.73 -23.15 5.83
C VAL A 171 10.63 -23.06 7.06
N ARG A 172 11.00 -24.20 7.66
CA ARG A 172 11.86 -24.25 8.86
C ARG A 172 13.27 -23.72 8.59
N ASP A 173 13.82 -24.08 7.45
CA ASP A 173 15.19 -23.73 7.04
C ASP A 173 15.21 -22.37 6.30
N GLU A 174 14.08 -21.66 6.26
CA GLU A 174 13.89 -20.34 5.64
C GLU A 174 14.47 -20.24 4.22
N LEU A 175 14.17 -21.24 3.38
CA LEU A 175 14.68 -21.25 2.01
C LEU A 175 14.16 -20.04 1.20
N PRO A 176 14.93 -19.58 0.19
CA PRO A 176 14.52 -18.47 -0.68
C PRO A 176 13.10 -18.64 -1.24
N ASP A 177 12.40 -17.53 -1.49
CA ASP A 177 10.98 -17.54 -1.88
C ASP A 177 10.69 -18.43 -3.10
N ALA A 178 11.61 -18.50 -4.08
CA ALA A 178 11.47 -19.36 -5.24
C ALA A 178 11.48 -20.86 -4.88
N ASP A 179 12.35 -21.26 -3.96
CA ASP A 179 12.47 -22.64 -3.49
C ASP A 179 11.30 -23.02 -2.58
N THR A 180 10.92 -22.11 -1.68
CA THR A 180 9.74 -22.25 -0.82
C THR A 180 8.46 -22.34 -1.65
N ARG A 181 8.27 -21.47 -2.65
CA ARG A 181 7.14 -21.54 -3.59
C ARG A 181 7.12 -22.87 -4.32
N ARG A 182 8.26 -23.33 -4.86
CA ARG A 182 8.36 -24.62 -5.56
C ARG A 182 7.94 -25.78 -4.66
N ALA A 183 8.44 -25.83 -3.43
CA ALA A 183 8.08 -26.87 -2.46
C ALA A 183 6.59 -26.81 -2.07
N PHE A 184 6.06 -25.60 -1.85
CA PHE A 184 4.64 -25.41 -1.51
C PHE A 184 3.72 -25.84 -2.65
N THR A 185 4.01 -25.45 -3.89
CA THR A 185 3.27 -25.87 -5.09
C THR A 185 3.23 -27.40 -5.20
N ALA A 186 4.38 -28.05 -5.02
CA ALA A 186 4.47 -29.51 -5.10
C ALA A 186 3.65 -30.19 -3.99
N HIS A 187 3.62 -29.61 -2.79
CA HIS A 187 2.81 -30.08 -1.68
C HIS A 187 1.30 -29.96 -1.95
N VAL A 188 0.84 -28.80 -2.41
CA VAL A 188 -0.57 -28.57 -2.78
C VAL A 188 -1.00 -29.55 -3.88
N ALA A 189 -0.18 -29.70 -4.93
CA ALA A 189 -0.47 -30.60 -6.05
C ALA A 189 -0.52 -32.07 -5.63
N ALA A 190 0.33 -32.50 -4.69
CA ALA A 190 0.25 -33.86 -4.13
C ALA A 190 -1.05 -34.08 -3.36
N ARG A 191 -1.43 -33.12 -2.50
CA ARG A 191 -2.66 -33.21 -1.69
C ARG A 191 -3.93 -33.18 -2.52
N MET A 192 -3.95 -32.38 -3.58
CA MET A 192 -5.06 -32.38 -4.55
C MET A 192 -5.22 -33.74 -5.25
N ARG A 193 -4.13 -34.43 -5.58
CA ARG A 193 -4.18 -35.77 -6.19
C ARG A 193 -4.60 -36.86 -5.20
N GLU A 194 -4.16 -36.77 -3.96
CA GLU A 194 -4.43 -37.77 -2.91
C GLU A 194 -5.87 -37.69 -2.38
N ARG A 195 -6.40 -36.47 -2.13
CA ARG A 195 -7.68 -36.27 -1.44
C ARG A 195 -8.75 -35.57 -2.29
N GLY A 196 -8.38 -35.04 -3.45
CA GLY A 196 -9.28 -34.29 -4.32
C GLY A 196 -9.47 -32.83 -3.88
N ALA A 197 -9.95 -31.98 -4.81
CA ALA A 197 -10.18 -30.55 -4.56
C ALA A 197 -11.39 -30.27 -3.63
N GLY A 198 -12.27 -31.27 -3.45
CA GLY A 198 -13.44 -31.19 -2.57
C GLY A 198 -13.13 -31.37 -1.08
N ASP A 199 -11.91 -31.76 -0.73
CA ASP A 199 -11.48 -31.94 0.66
C ASP A 199 -11.26 -30.58 1.36
N GLY A 200 -11.71 -30.47 2.61
CA GLY A 200 -11.66 -29.23 3.39
C GLY A 200 -10.23 -28.77 3.72
N ASP A 201 -9.33 -29.71 4.02
CA ASP A 201 -7.94 -29.42 4.32
C ASP A 201 -7.19 -28.99 3.06
N VAL A 202 -7.47 -29.64 1.93
CA VAL A 202 -6.92 -29.25 0.62
C VAL A 202 -7.35 -27.83 0.24
N ARG A 203 -8.63 -27.48 0.42
CA ARG A 203 -9.11 -26.11 0.17
C ARG A 203 -8.40 -25.08 1.06
N ARG A 204 -8.24 -25.39 2.35
CA ARG A 204 -7.55 -24.50 3.30
C ARG A 204 -6.08 -24.31 2.91
N LEU A 205 -5.40 -25.38 2.51
CA LEU A 205 -4.01 -25.34 2.05
C LEU A 205 -3.87 -24.53 0.74
N ALA A 206 -4.78 -24.73 -0.22
CA ALA A 206 -4.81 -23.97 -1.46
C ALA A 206 -5.08 -22.47 -1.25
N ALA A 207 -5.94 -22.11 -0.29
CA ALA A 207 -6.18 -20.71 0.08
C ALA A 207 -4.93 -20.04 0.68
N LEU A 208 -4.17 -20.76 1.53
CA LEU A 208 -2.89 -20.28 2.06
C LEU A 208 -1.84 -20.14 0.94
N TYR A 209 -1.78 -21.08 0.01
CA TYR A 209 -0.90 -20.98 -1.16
C TYR A 209 -1.24 -19.78 -2.03
N ALA A 210 -2.51 -19.53 -2.31
CA ALA A 210 -2.97 -18.36 -3.06
C ALA A 210 -2.62 -17.06 -2.32
N THR A 211 -2.80 -17.02 -1.00
CA THR A 211 -2.42 -15.88 -0.16
C THR A 211 -0.92 -15.62 -0.22
N TYR A 212 -0.10 -16.67 -0.12
CA TYR A 212 1.36 -16.56 -0.24
C TYR A 212 1.80 -16.04 -1.61
N CYS A 213 1.25 -16.60 -2.70
CA CYS A 213 1.55 -16.11 -4.06
C CYS A 213 1.16 -14.64 -4.25
N ARG A 214 -0.01 -14.23 -3.77
CA ARG A 214 -0.45 -12.82 -3.78
C ARG A 214 0.56 -11.93 -3.05
N LEU A 215 1.05 -12.33 -1.88
CA LEU A 215 2.02 -11.55 -1.11
C LEU A 215 3.40 -11.47 -1.78
N LEU A 216 3.79 -12.47 -2.59
CA LEU A 216 5.02 -12.42 -3.41
C LEU A 216 4.88 -11.46 -4.59
N GLU A 217 3.72 -11.47 -5.25
CA GLU A 217 3.47 -10.72 -6.48
C GLU A 217 3.04 -9.26 -6.19
N GLN A 218 2.37 -9.03 -5.05
CA GLN A 218 1.83 -7.75 -4.63
C GLN A 218 2.17 -7.49 -3.14
N PRO A 219 3.42 -7.10 -2.83
CA PRO A 219 3.77 -6.63 -1.49
C PRO A 219 2.88 -5.44 -1.10
N ARG A 220 2.74 -5.16 0.21
CA ARG A 220 2.11 -3.91 0.66
C ARG A 220 3.07 -2.75 0.30
N VAL A 221 2.88 -2.14 -0.85
CA VAL A 221 3.66 -0.99 -1.29
C VAL A 221 2.92 0.29 -0.87
N THR A 222 3.65 1.32 -0.44
CA THR A 222 3.17 2.71 -0.57
C THR A 222 2.87 2.94 -2.03
N ASP A 223 1.64 3.30 -2.38
CA ASP A 223 1.28 3.46 -3.77
C ASP A 223 2.13 4.58 -4.42
N PRO A 224 3.07 4.25 -5.34
CA PRO A 224 3.95 5.25 -5.97
C PRO A 224 3.17 6.26 -6.84
N LEU A 225 1.86 6.07 -7.02
CA LEU A 225 0.97 6.99 -7.72
C LEU A 225 0.51 8.18 -6.85
N LEU A 226 0.64 8.10 -5.52
CA LEU A 226 0.20 9.18 -4.63
C LEU A 226 1.26 10.29 -4.44
N GLY A 227 2.47 10.11 -4.97
CA GLY A 227 3.54 11.11 -4.90
C GLY A 227 3.90 11.49 -3.45
N ASP A 228 3.95 12.79 -3.15
CA ASP A 228 4.22 13.31 -1.80
C ASP A 228 2.97 13.31 -0.88
N CYS A 229 1.82 12.83 -1.36
CA CYS A 229 0.59 12.83 -0.57
C CYS A 229 0.64 11.71 0.47
N ALA A 230 0.20 12.00 1.69
CA ALA A 230 -0.01 10.96 2.69
C ALA A 230 -1.20 10.08 2.25
N PRO A 231 -1.08 8.74 2.31
CA PRO A 231 -2.19 7.86 1.97
C PRO A 231 -3.34 8.08 2.96
N LEU A 232 -4.56 8.06 2.42
CA LEU A 232 -5.80 8.20 3.17
C LEU A 232 -6.56 6.88 3.05
N GLY A 233 -6.45 6.03 4.07
CA GLY A 233 -7.29 4.85 4.22
C GLY A 233 -8.58 5.18 4.98
N ILE A 234 -9.37 4.15 5.26
CA ILE A 234 -10.65 4.30 6.00
C ILE A 234 -10.44 4.82 7.42
N GLY A 235 -9.35 4.43 8.09
CA GLY A 235 -9.02 4.88 9.44
C GLY A 235 -8.65 6.36 9.49
N GLU A 236 -7.81 6.81 8.57
CA GLU A 236 -7.41 8.20 8.43
C GLU A 236 -8.60 9.08 8.03
N LEU A 237 -9.46 8.61 7.11
CA LEU A 237 -10.69 9.29 6.75
C LEU A 237 -11.61 9.45 7.97
N ARG A 238 -11.79 8.39 8.77
CA ARG A 238 -12.55 8.46 10.03
C ARG A 238 -11.99 9.54 10.96
N GLY A 239 -10.66 9.63 11.09
CA GLY A 239 -10.00 10.67 11.89
C GLY A 239 -10.23 12.09 11.34
N LEU A 240 -10.27 12.24 10.01
CA LEU A 240 -10.53 13.51 9.34
C LEU A 240 -11.97 14.01 9.54
N VAL A 241 -12.95 13.09 9.64
CA VAL A 241 -14.38 13.46 9.79
C VAL A 241 -14.89 13.47 11.24
N ALA A 242 -14.19 12.82 12.18
CA ALA A 242 -14.67 12.63 13.54
C ALA A 242 -14.94 13.96 14.28
N GLY A 243 -16.14 14.09 14.84
CA GLY A 243 -16.60 15.25 15.60
C GLY A 243 -16.84 16.53 14.79
N ARG A 244 -16.58 16.51 13.48
CA ARG A 244 -16.69 17.67 12.59
C ARG A 244 -18.11 17.85 12.06
N ARG A 245 -18.51 19.09 11.79
CA ARG A 245 -19.66 19.41 10.93
C ARG A 245 -19.20 19.33 9.48
N VAL A 246 -19.80 18.43 8.73
CA VAL A 246 -19.45 18.14 7.35
C VAL A 246 -20.57 18.64 6.44
N CYS A 247 -20.23 19.32 5.35
CA CYS A 247 -21.20 19.61 4.31
C CYS A 247 -20.78 19.03 2.96
N LEU A 248 -21.76 18.61 2.16
CA LEU A 248 -21.58 18.19 0.78
C LEU A 248 -22.29 19.20 -0.13
N VAL A 249 -21.58 19.75 -1.12
CA VAL A 249 -22.10 20.81 -1.99
C VAL A 249 -22.32 20.29 -3.41
N ALA A 250 -23.55 20.37 -3.89
CA ALA A 250 -23.93 19.96 -5.24
C ALA A 250 -23.34 20.89 -6.31
N ASP A 251 -22.98 20.33 -7.47
CA ASP A 251 -22.50 21.09 -8.62
C ASP A 251 -23.67 21.51 -9.53
N SER A 252 -24.40 22.55 -9.13
CA SER A 252 -25.49 23.11 -9.94
C SER A 252 -25.41 24.63 -10.08
N ALA A 253 -25.87 25.14 -11.23
CA ALA A 253 -25.93 26.58 -11.50
C ALA A 253 -26.78 27.31 -10.45
N ALA A 254 -27.93 26.74 -10.08
CA ALA A 254 -28.82 27.29 -9.06
C ALA A 254 -28.18 27.31 -7.66
N SER A 255 -27.28 26.38 -7.34
CA SER A 255 -26.51 26.44 -6.09
C SER A 255 -25.48 27.57 -6.14
N ALA A 256 -24.83 27.75 -7.29
CA ALA A 256 -23.79 28.76 -7.51
C ALA A 256 -24.30 30.20 -7.53
N GLU A 257 -25.47 30.45 -8.14
CA GLU A 257 -26.11 31.77 -8.26
C GLU A 257 -26.88 32.20 -7.00
N GLY A 258 -26.82 31.40 -5.93
CA GLY A 258 -27.47 31.71 -4.67
C GLY A 258 -26.94 32.94 -3.93
N PRO A 259 -27.63 33.34 -2.84
CA PRO A 259 -27.24 34.46 -2.01
C PRO A 259 -25.89 34.22 -1.32
N ALA A 260 -25.11 35.28 -1.13
CA ALA A 260 -23.75 35.22 -0.57
C ALA A 260 -23.71 34.66 0.86
N GLU A 261 -24.78 34.85 1.63
CA GLU A 261 -24.93 34.30 2.97
C GLU A 261 -24.85 32.77 2.98
N ARG A 262 -25.34 32.11 1.93
CA ARG A 262 -25.24 30.65 1.79
C ARG A 262 -23.79 30.21 1.58
N GLY A 263 -23.04 30.91 0.72
CA GLY A 263 -21.62 30.63 0.52
C GLY A 263 -20.83 30.79 1.82
N ALA A 264 -21.14 31.82 2.61
CA ALA A 264 -20.56 32.03 3.93
C ALA A 264 -20.96 30.93 4.94
N GLU A 265 -22.20 30.44 4.89
CA GLU A 265 -22.63 29.29 5.70
C GLU A 265 -21.84 28.02 5.35
N ILE A 266 -21.70 27.72 4.05
CA ILE A 266 -20.93 26.57 3.54
C ILE A 266 -19.47 26.64 4.02
N ASP A 267 -18.82 27.79 3.85
CA ASP A 267 -17.40 27.97 4.22
C ASP A 267 -17.18 27.90 5.75
N GLY A 268 -18.25 28.05 6.54
CA GLY A 268 -18.24 27.93 7.99
C GLY A 268 -18.29 26.49 8.54
N TYR A 269 -18.40 25.47 7.68
CA TYR A 269 -18.31 24.07 8.10
C TYR A 269 -16.87 23.67 8.43
N ASP A 270 -16.71 22.65 9.27
CA ASP A 270 -15.38 22.17 9.64
C ASP A 270 -14.72 21.41 8.48
N LEU A 271 -15.55 20.79 7.62
CA LEU A 271 -15.15 20.08 6.41
C LEU A 271 -16.15 20.32 5.27
N VAL A 272 -15.69 20.94 4.18
CA VAL A 272 -16.45 21.16 2.96
C VAL A 272 -16.07 20.12 1.91
N VAL A 273 -17.04 19.32 1.51
CA VAL A 273 -16.85 18.22 0.55
C VAL A 273 -17.47 18.58 -0.79
N ARG A 274 -16.73 18.36 -1.88
CA ARG A 274 -17.19 18.55 -3.25
C ARG A 274 -16.87 17.35 -4.12
N CYS A 275 -17.59 17.23 -5.24
CA CYS A 275 -17.47 16.11 -6.16
C CYS A 275 -17.13 16.56 -7.58
N ASP A 276 -16.33 15.75 -8.26
CA ASP A 276 -16.07 15.80 -9.70
C ASP A 276 -15.59 17.18 -10.23
N GLY A 277 -16.30 17.78 -11.19
CA GLY A 277 -15.88 19.03 -11.85
C GLY A 277 -16.26 20.31 -11.10
N TYR A 278 -16.71 20.21 -9.85
CA TYR A 278 -17.46 21.21 -9.07
C TYR A 278 -17.22 22.70 -9.38
N ARG A 279 -18.24 23.53 -9.17
CA ARG A 279 -18.09 25.00 -9.15
C ARG A 279 -17.82 25.49 -7.73
N ALA A 280 -16.69 26.16 -7.53
CA ALA A 280 -16.34 26.89 -6.30
C ALA A 280 -15.99 28.34 -6.63
N GLY A 281 -15.95 29.20 -5.61
CA GLY A 281 -15.67 30.63 -5.77
C GLY A 281 -16.90 31.45 -6.22
N THR A 282 -18.10 30.89 -6.08
CA THR A 282 -19.36 31.54 -6.46
C THR A 282 -20.07 32.06 -5.21
N PRO A 283 -20.87 33.15 -5.31
CA PRO A 283 -21.53 33.74 -4.15
C PRO A 283 -22.36 32.73 -3.34
N GLY A 284 -23.20 31.93 -4.00
CA GLY A 284 -24.04 30.94 -3.33
C GLY A 284 -23.33 29.61 -3.02
N GLY A 285 -22.22 29.34 -3.69
CA GLY A 285 -21.52 28.05 -3.60
C GLY A 285 -20.40 28.00 -2.59
N GLY A 286 -19.92 29.15 -2.09
CA GLY A 286 -18.75 29.22 -1.20
C GLY A 286 -17.42 29.06 -1.95
N THR A 287 -16.33 29.28 -1.23
CA THR A 287 -14.96 29.28 -1.77
C THR A 287 -14.15 28.07 -1.33
N ARG A 288 -14.53 27.43 -0.21
CA ARG A 288 -13.74 26.38 0.42
C ARG A 288 -14.04 25.01 -0.17
N THR A 289 -12.99 24.18 -0.25
CA THR A 289 -13.04 22.76 -0.58
C THR A 289 -11.94 22.06 0.21
N ASP A 290 -12.31 21.23 1.18
CA ASP A 290 -11.35 20.50 2.02
C ASP A 290 -11.18 19.06 1.52
N LEU A 291 -12.28 18.39 1.19
CA LEU A 291 -12.29 17.04 0.64
C LEU A 291 -12.88 17.06 -0.76
N HIS A 292 -12.13 16.54 -1.72
CA HIS A 292 -12.59 16.40 -3.10
C HIS A 292 -12.70 14.93 -3.50
N ALA A 293 -13.90 14.48 -3.84
CA ALA A 293 -14.15 13.12 -4.33
C ALA A 293 -14.36 13.11 -5.84
N VAL A 294 -13.79 12.15 -6.55
CA VAL A 294 -13.89 12.06 -8.01
C VAL A 294 -14.23 10.63 -8.43
N THR A 295 -15.24 10.47 -9.28
CA THR A 295 -15.48 9.21 -10.01
C THR A 295 -15.23 9.46 -11.50
N PRO A 296 -14.03 9.15 -12.01
CA PRO A 296 -13.72 9.36 -13.42
C PRO A 296 -14.56 8.44 -14.30
N ASP A 297 -15.02 8.98 -15.43
CA ASP A 297 -15.72 8.17 -16.43
C ASP A 297 -14.69 7.30 -17.18
N PRO A 298 -14.78 5.96 -17.12
CA PRO A 298 -13.75 5.07 -17.67
C PRO A 298 -13.65 5.17 -19.19
N ALA A 299 -14.74 5.54 -19.87
CA ALA A 299 -14.79 5.77 -21.31
C ALA A 299 -14.32 7.18 -21.72
N ALA A 300 -14.07 8.07 -20.76
CA ALA A 300 -13.70 9.44 -21.08
C ALA A 300 -12.26 9.51 -21.64
N PRO A 301 -12.04 10.32 -22.68
CA PRO A 301 -10.70 10.67 -23.13
C PRO A 301 -9.88 11.29 -22.01
N ARG A 302 -8.55 11.14 -22.06
CA ARG A 302 -7.65 11.62 -21.01
C ARG A 302 -7.74 13.14 -20.80
N GLU A 303 -8.06 13.88 -21.85
CA GLU A 303 -8.30 15.33 -21.79
C GLU A 303 -9.49 15.67 -20.90
N ARG A 304 -10.52 14.82 -20.89
CA ARG A 304 -11.73 15.02 -20.10
C ARG A 304 -11.51 14.72 -18.62
N LEU A 305 -10.60 13.79 -18.30
CA LEU A 305 -10.15 13.55 -16.93
C LEU A 305 -9.57 14.84 -16.32
N ARG A 306 -8.85 15.66 -17.09
CA ARG A 306 -8.25 16.92 -16.61
C ARG A 306 -9.27 17.95 -16.10
N HIS A 307 -10.55 17.82 -16.45
CA HIS A 307 -11.60 18.73 -15.99
C HIS A 307 -12.07 18.50 -14.54
N ALA A 308 -11.61 17.44 -13.86
CA ALA A 308 -11.88 17.21 -12.45
C ALA A 308 -10.96 18.03 -11.51
N ARG A 309 -10.57 19.24 -11.92
CA ARG A 309 -9.87 20.24 -11.08
C ARG A 309 -8.71 19.67 -10.24
N TRP A 310 -7.82 18.91 -10.87
CA TRP A 310 -6.68 18.27 -10.18
C TRP A 310 -5.67 19.25 -9.59
N HIS A 311 -5.65 20.49 -10.09
CA HIS A 311 -4.74 21.54 -9.63
C HIS A 311 -5.28 22.34 -8.43
N ASP A 312 -6.58 22.21 -8.11
CA ASP A 312 -7.16 22.96 -7.00
C ASP A 312 -6.59 22.45 -5.67
N PRO A 313 -6.12 23.34 -4.78
CA PRO A 313 -5.58 22.97 -3.49
C PRO A 313 -6.70 22.50 -2.56
N VAL A 314 -6.57 21.28 -2.04
CA VAL A 314 -7.52 20.64 -1.11
C VAL A 314 -6.76 19.93 0.01
N GLU A 315 -7.40 19.66 1.14
CA GLU A 315 -6.76 18.87 2.20
C GLU A 315 -6.65 17.41 1.81
N ALA A 316 -7.72 16.83 1.28
CA ALA A 316 -7.80 15.42 0.91
C ALA A 316 -8.47 15.22 -0.45
N ARG A 317 -8.02 14.22 -1.21
CA ARG A 317 -8.66 13.82 -2.47
C ARG A 317 -8.90 12.31 -2.51
N ILE A 318 -10.10 11.88 -2.87
CA ILE A 318 -10.47 10.46 -2.99
C ILE A 318 -10.91 10.18 -4.42
N VAL A 319 -10.42 9.07 -4.98
CA VAL A 319 -10.78 8.61 -6.33
C VAL A 319 -11.54 7.29 -6.23
N PHE A 320 -12.75 7.25 -6.76
CA PHE A 320 -13.56 6.03 -6.87
C PHE A 320 -13.46 5.45 -8.27
N ALA A 321 -13.40 4.13 -8.40
CA ALA A 321 -13.40 3.46 -9.70
C ALA A 321 -13.68 1.95 -9.58
N GLU A 322 -14.43 1.38 -10.53
CA GLU A 322 -14.81 -0.04 -10.50
C GLU A 322 -13.64 -1.00 -10.76
N SER A 323 -12.67 -0.61 -11.60
CA SER A 323 -11.47 -1.41 -11.88
C SER A 323 -10.21 -0.81 -11.24
N GLY A 324 -9.23 -1.66 -10.93
CA GLY A 324 -7.94 -1.22 -10.39
C GLY A 324 -7.18 -0.36 -11.41
N ASP A 325 -7.25 -0.72 -12.69
CA ASP A 325 -6.58 -0.01 -13.79
C ASP A 325 -7.16 1.40 -13.99
N ASP A 326 -8.48 1.56 -13.93
CA ASP A 326 -9.13 2.88 -14.04
C ASP A 326 -8.76 3.79 -12.88
N TRP A 327 -8.69 3.22 -11.68
CA TRP A 327 -8.25 3.94 -10.50
C TRP A 327 -6.79 4.37 -10.63
N GLN A 328 -5.89 3.46 -11.00
CA GLN A 328 -4.48 3.80 -11.21
C GLN A 328 -4.30 4.88 -12.29
N ARG A 329 -5.07 4.79 -13.38
CA ARG A 329 -5.07 5.81 -14.45
C ARG A 329 -5.49 7.18 -13.92
N ALA A 330 -6.50 7.24 -13.05
CA ALA A 330 -7.00 8.49 -12.50
C ALA A 330 -6.10 9.07 -11.41
N VAL A 331 -5.54 8.25 -10.53
CA VAL A 331 -4.60 8.69 -9.49
C VAL A 331 -3.32 9.28 -10.11
N ARG A 332 -2.90 8.84 -11.30
CA ARG A 332 -1.79 9.48 -12.05
C ARG A 332 -2.03 10.93 -12.46
N GLU A 333 -3.27 11.42 -12.41
CA GLU A 333 -3.61 12.81 -12.70
C GLU A 333 -3.55 13.69 -11.43
N LEU A 334 -3.28 13.12 -10.24
CA LEU A 334 -3.00 13.88 -9.04
C LEU A 334 -1.81 14.81 -9.24
N VAL A 335 -1.93 16.03 -8.70
CA VAL A 335 -0.90 17.06 -8.83
C VAL A 335 -0.14 17.15 -7.50
N PRO A 336 1.19 16.95 -7.49
CA PRO A 336 2.00 17.13 -6.28
C PRO A 336 1.77 18.51 -5.66
N GLY A 337 1.52 18.55 -4.35
CA GLY A 337 1.25 19.80 -3.61
C GLY A 337 -0.18 20.33 -3.71
N ALA A 338 -1.03 19.81 -4.60
CA ALA A 338 -2.45 20.21 -4.67
C ALA A 338 -3.32 19.50 -3.62
N GLN A 339 -2.86 18.38 -3.05
CA GLN A 339 -3.53 17.73 -1.94
C GLN A 339 -2.50 17.24 -0.92
N ARG A 340 -2.88 17.26 0.37
CA ARG A 340 -2.05 16.70 1.45
C ARG A 340 -2.28 15.20 1.60
N PHE A 341 -3.53 14.77 1.45
CA PHE A 341 -3.93 13.37 1.56
C PHE A 341 -4.53 12.87 0.25
N ALA A 342 -4.24 11.62 -0.11
CA ALA A 342 -4.81 10.97 -1.27
C ALA A 342 -5.36 9.59 -0.90
N GLY A 343 -6.62 9.33 -1.26
CA GLY A 343 -7.32 8.08 -1.03
C GLY A 343 -6.51 6.89 -1.55
N ASP A 344 -6.29 5.89 -0.70
CA ASP A 344 -5.63 4.66 -1.13
C ASP A 344 -6.57 3.73 -1.92
N VAL A 345 -6.02 2.63 -2.42
CA VAL A 345 -6.77 1.66 -3.23
C VAL A 345 -7.91 0.99 -2.47
N ALA A 346 -7.90 0.98 -1.13
CA ALA A 346 -8.98 0.39 -0.34
C ALA A 346 -10.25 1.27 -0.38
N LEU A 347 -10.10 2.59 -0.51
CA LEU A 347 -11.25 3.50 -0.67
C LEU A 347 -11.81 3.54 -2.10
N ARG A 348 -11.28 2.75 -3.03
CA ARG A 348 -11.63 2.81 -4.45
C ARG A 348 -13.09 2.40 -4.75
N ARG A 349 -13.65 1.45 -3.99
CA ARG A 349 -15.01 0.90 -4.21
C ARG A 349 -15.76 0.70 -2.89
N PRO A 350 -16.02 1.76 -2.11
CA PRO A 350 -16.52 1.60 -0.74
C PRO A 350 -17.87 0.87 -0.68
N LEU A 351 -18.75 1.10 -1.66
CA LEU A 351 -20.04 0.42 -1.74
C LEU A 351 -19.92 -1.06 -2.09
N ALA A 352 -19.08 -1.42 -3.06
CA ALA A 352 -18.96 -2.79 -3.54
C ALA A 352 -17.91 -3.63 -2.80
N ASP A 353 -17.08 -3.02 -1.94
CA ASP A 353 -16.06 -3.71 -1.17
C ASP A 353 -16.67 -4.30 0.12
N PRO A 354 -16.71 -5.64 0.27
CA PRO A 354 -17.24 -6.29 1.48
C PRO A 354 -16.46 -5.97 2.76
N ALA A 355 -15.23 -5.48 2.65
CA ALA A 355 -14.44 -5.01 3.80
C ALA A 355 -14.84 -3.58 4.24
N LEU A 356 -15.67 -2.89 3.46
CA LEU A 356 -16.24 -1.59 3.77
C LEU A 356 -17.76 -1.69 3.94
N LEU A 357 -18.55 -1.24 2.96
CA LEU A 357 -20.02 -1.33 3.05
C LEU A 357 -20.56 -2.65 2.50
N GLY A 358 -19.99 -3.17 1.41
CA GLY A 358 -20.44 -4.42 0.79
C GLY A 358 -21.92 -4.44 0.39
N GLU A 359 -22.45 -3.30 -0.06
CA GLU A 359 -23.85 -3.12 -0.44
C GLU A 359 -24.08 -3.53 -1.90
N ASP A 360 -24.89 -4.56 -2.07
CA ASP A 360 -25.42 -4.97 -3.37
C ASP A 360 -26.78 -4.28 -3.64
N GLY A 361 -27.09 -4.01 -4.91
CA GLY A 361 -28.41 -3.55 -5.34
C GLY A 361 -28.51 -2.09 -5.78
N TRP A 362 -27.45 -1.30 -5.61
CA TRP A 362 -27.36 0.01 -6.26
C TRP A 362 -27.13 -0.15 -7.76
N CYS A 363 -27.69 0.75 -8.58
CA CYS A 363 -27.39 0.88 -10.02
C CYS A 363 -25.90 0.64 -10.33
N ALA A 364 -25.57 0.08 -11.52
CA ALA A 364 -24.23 -0.36 -11.94
C ALA A 364 -23.07 0.67 -11.80
N ARG A 365 -23.35 1.94 -11.50
CA ARG A 365 -22.36 2.92 -11.07
C ARG A 365 -23.03 4.03 -10.23
N PRO A 366 -23.01 4.00 -8.89
CA PRO A 366 -23.59 5.05 -8.04
C PRO A 366 -22.93 6.41 -8.30
N SER A 367 -23.60 7.51 -7.96
CA SER A 367 -23.01 8.84 -8.08
C SER A 367 -21.87 9.05 -7.08
N THR A 368 -20.89 9.90 -7.44
CA THR A 368 -19.77 10.27 -6.55
C THR A 368 -20.28 10.82 -5.22
N ALA A 369 -21.26 11.72 -5.29
CA ALA A 369 -21.90 12.32 -4.12
C ALA A 369 -22.56 11.26 -3.22
N PHE A 370 -23.34 10.34 -3.82
CA PHE A 370 -23.99 9.28 -3.07
C PHE A 370 -22.97 8.33 -2.41
N THR A 371 -21.89 8.02 -3.11
CA THR A 371 -20.79 7.19 -2.58
C THR A 371 -20.12 7.84 -1.36
N VAL A 372 -19.86 9.15 -1.43
CA VAL A 372 -19.38 9.93 -0.28
C VAL A 372 -20.38 9.90 0.87
N LEU A 373 -21.67 10.10 0.60
CA LEU A 373 -22.70 10.13 1.64
C LEU A 373 -22.81 8.81 2.38
N ARG A 374 -22.86 7.69 1.65
CA ARG A 374 -22.87 6.35 2.25
C ARG A 374 -21.62 6.12 3.10
N LEU A 375 -20.45 6.59 2.66
CA LEU A 375 -19.21 6.49 3.43
C LEU A 375 -19.25 7.34 4.72
N LEU A 376 -19.74 8.57 4.65
CA LEU A 376 -19.90 9.44 5.83
C LEU A 376 -20.92 8.89 6.83
N ASP A 377 -22.00 8.31 6.34
CA ASP A 377 -23.02 7.62 7.13
C ASP A 377 -22.45 6.38 7.81
N PHE A 378 -21.80 5.49 7.04
CA PHE A 378 -21.13 4.28 7.53
C PHE A 378 -20.10 4.57 8.63
N LEU A 379 -19.31 5.64 8.45
CA LEU A 379 -18.31 6.02 9.43
C LEU A 379 -18.93 6.50 10.75
N ASP A 380 -20.15 7.04 10.72
CA ASP A 380 -20.96 7.45 11.87
C ASP A 380 -20.24 8.27 12.97
N VAL A 381 -19.27 9.11 12.59
CA VAL A 381 -18.44 9.87 13.56
C VAL A 381 -18.54 11.38 13.43
N SER A 382 -19.18 11.91 12.38
CA SER A 382 -19.32 13.36 12.23
C SER A 382 -20.44 13.89 13.13
N ARG A 383 -20.28 15.13 13.59
CA ARG A 383 -21.26 15.81 14.44
C ARG A 383 -22.52 16.17 13.66
N ALA A 384 -22.36 16.56 12.39
CA ALA A 384 -23.43 16.91 11.48
C ALA A 384 -23.04 16.54 10.05
N VAL A 385 -24.03 16.19 9.22
CA VAL A 385 -23.86 16.02 7.77
C VAL A 385 -24.99 16.76 7.07
N ASP A 386 -24.63 17.84 6.38
CA ASP A 386 -25.58 18.69 5.67
C ASP A 386 -25.31 18.70 4.16
N LEU A 387 -26.38 18.68 3.39
CA LEU A 387 -26.40 18.63 1.94
C LEU A 387 -26.87 19.98 1.41
N PHE A 388 -26.07 20.63 0.57
CA PHE A 388 -26.44 21.87 -0.09
C PHE A 388 -26.71 21.62 -1.58
N GLY A 389 -27.91 21.98 -2.03
CA GLY A 389 -28.30 21.93 -3.44
C GLY A 389 -28.73 20.55 -3.95
N TYR A 390 -28.65 19.48 -3.16
CA TYR A 390 -29.05 18.13 -3.57
C TYR A 390 -30.57 17.89 -3.65
N GLU A 391 -31.38 18.82 -3.14
CA GLU A 391 -32.84 18.81 -3.36
C GLU A 391 -33.21 19.23 -4.79
N LEU A 392 -32.28 19.86 -5.51
CA LEU A 392 -32.51 20.30 -6.88
C LEU A 392 -32.60 19.11 -7.85
N PRO A 393 -33.39 19.24 -8.93
CA PRO A 393 -33.49 18.20 -9.95
C PRO A 393 -32.12 17.80 -10.53
N GLY A 394 -31.93 16.50 -10.76
CA GLY A 394 -30.77 15.96 -11.47
C GLY A 394 -29.48 15.84 -10.65
N GLN A 395 -29.47 16.18 -9.35
CA GLN A 395 -28.28 16.06 -8.51
C GLN A 395 -28.02 14.63 -8.01
N LEU A 396 -29.09 13.89 -7.74
CA LEU A 396 -29.07 12.48 -7.35
C LEU A 396 -30.06 11.71 -8.20
N ARG A 397 -29.84 10.40 -8.36
CA ARG A 397 -30.81 9.50 -8.99
C ARG A 397 -32.01 9.24 -8.09
N GLU A 398 -33.06 8.64 -8.62
CA GLU A 398 -34.28 8.37 -7.86
C GLU A 398 -34.04 7.51 -6.63
N GLU A 399 -33.43 6.34 -6.79
CA GLU A 399 -33.06 5.44 -5.69
C GLU A 399 -32.16 6.13 -4.64
N GLU A 400 -31.20 6.94 -5.10
CA GLU A 400 -30.29 7.70 -4.23
C GLU A 400 -31.05 8.78 -3.44
N ARG A 401 -32.00 9.48 -4.07
CA ARG A 401 -32.86 10.48 -3.41
C ARG A 401 -33.78 9.84 -2.38
N GLU A 402 -34.35 8.68 -2.69
CA GLU A 402 -35.21 7.95 -1.74
C GLU A 402 -34.43 7.57 -0.49
N TRP A 403 -33.21 7.06 -0.66
CA TRP A 403 -32.33 6.76 0.47
C TRP A 403 -32.01 8.02 1.29
N VAL A 404 -31.62 9.11 0.63
CA VAL A 404 -31.30 10.38 1.30
C VAL A 404 -32.51 10.94 2.05
N ALA A 405 -33.69 10.92 1.45
CA ALA A 405 -34.93 11.39 2.09
C ALA A 405 -35.31 10.54 3.30
N ALA A 406 -35.09 9.23 3.25
CA ALA A 406 -35.34 8.33 4.38
C ALA A 406 -34.40 8.57 5.58
N HIS A 407 -33.21 9.13 5.34
CA HIS A 407 -32.21 9.41 6.37
C HIS A 407 -32.17 10.89 6.80
N ALA A 408 -32.95 11.76 6.16
CA ALA A 408 -33.01 13.17 6.50
C ALA A 408 -33.75 13.39 7.83
N LYS A 409 -33.14 14.15 8.74
CA LYS A 409 -33.76 14.63 10.00
C LYS A 409 -34.41 16.00 9.86
N GLY A 410 -34.07 16.74 8.81
CA GLY A 410 -34.71 18.01 8.47
C GLY A 410 -34.35 18.46 7.06
N SER A 411 -35.33 18.99 6.33
CA SER A 411 -35.17 19.53 4.98
C SER A 411 -35.67 20.97 4.92
N GLY A 412 -34.94 21.81 4.20
CA GLY A 412 -35.35 23.16 3.80
C GLY A 412 -34.99 23.37 2.34
N GLU A 413 -35.47 24.45 1.73
CA GLU A 413 -35.49 24.64 0.26
C GLU A 413 -34.21 24.25 -0.51
N ILE A 414 -33.03 24.44 0.09
CA ILE A 414 -31.72 24.15 -0.54
C ILE A 414 -30.77 23.38 0.42
N ARG A 415 -31.22 23.06 1.64
CA ARG A 415 -30.41 22.40 2.69
C ARG A 415 -31.14 21.21 3.28
N MET A 416 -30.49 20.04 3.24
CA MET A 416 -30.98 18.83 3.89
C MET A 416 -29.99 18.34 4.94
N SER A 417 -30.47 18.03 6.14
CA SER A 417 -29.64 17.55 7.26
C SER A 417 -29.89 16.07 7.51
N LEU A 418 -28.82 15.26 7.49
CA LEU A 418 -28.89 13.83 7.80
C LEU A 418 -28.70 13.54 9.29
N ARG A 419 -28.01 14.41 10.04
CA ARG A 419 -27.86 14.27 11.48
C ARG A 419 -27.49 15.54 12.22
#